data_AF-A0A8T4QMU4-F1
#
_entry.id   AF-A0A8T4QMU4-F1
#
_cell.length_a   1.000
_cell.length_b   1.000
_cell.length_c   1.000
_cell.angle_alpha   90.00
_cell.angle_beta   90.00
_cell.angle_gamma   90.00
#
_symmetry.space_group_name_H-M   'P 1'
#
loop_
_entity.id
_entity.type
_entity.pdbx_description
1 polymer ?
#
loop_
_entity_poly.entity_id
_entity_poly.type
_entity_poly.pdbx_seq_one_letter_code
_entity_poly.pdbx_strand_id
1 'polypeptide(L)'
;MLDNAGFHKTQCIKNLIAEFSDWISVEHIPPYSPELNPIETCWKVTKNNVTKSQYFPSLDKMQEALENFWKEHIFTQNFMRYLCR
;
A
#
# COMPACT_ATOMS: atom_id res chain seq x y z
N MET A 1 -5.09 -3.40 -7.30
CA MET A 1 -6.01 -3.56 -6.16
C MET A 1 -6.09 -2.24 -5.42
N LEU A 2 -7.28 -1.73 -5.13
CA LEU A 2 -7.50 -0.48 -4.40
C LEU A 2 -8.49 -0.69 -3.25
N ASP A 3 -8.36 0.11 -2.21
CA ASP A 3 -9.40 0.23 -1.19
C ASP A 3 -10.57 1.10 -1.71
N ASN A 4 -11.49 1.43 -0.81
CA ASN A 4 -12.68 2.21 -1.14
C ASN A 4 -12.53 3.71 -0.86
N ALA A 5 -11.31 4.23 -0.68
CA ALA A 5 -11.07 5.64 -0.43
C ALA A 5 -11.67 6.52 -1.53
N GLY A 6 -12.29 7.64 -1.13
CA GLY A 6 -13.09 8.46 -2.03
C GLY A 6 -12.33 8.99 -3.24
N PHE A 7 -11.03 9.29 -3.07
CA PHE A 7 -10.19 9.80 -4.15
C PHE A 7 -9.97 8.77 -5.28
N HIS A 8 -10.00 7.46 -4.99
CA HIS A 8 -9.94 6.40 -6.01
C HIS A 8 -11.17 6.38 -6.94
N LYS A 9 -12.28 6.98 -6.52
CA LYS A 9 -13.56 6.97 -7.25
C LYS A 9 -13.85 8.28 -7.99
N THR A 10 -12.91 9.24 -7.94
CA THR A 10 -13.04 10.52 -8.62
C THR A 10 -13.08 10.35 -10.14
N GLN A 11 -13.70 11.30 -10.83
CA GLN A 11 -13.81 11.23 -12.30
C GLN A 11 -12.45 11.26 -12.98
N CYS A 12 -11.49 12.01 -12.42
CA CYS A 12 -10.11 12.06 -12.92
C CYS A 12 -9.48 10.65 -12.95
N ILE A 13 -9.56 9.92 -11.83
CA ILE A 13 -9.01 8.56 -11.74
C ILE A 13 -9.76 7.58 -12.64
N LYS A 14 -11.09 7.68 -12.73
CA LYS A 14 -11.89 6.84 -13.65
C LYS A 14 -11.50 7.06 -15.12
N ASN A 15 -11.30 8.31 -15.52
CA ASN A 15 -10.86 8.64 -16.88
C ASN A 15 -9.47 8.07 -17.16
N LEU A 16 -8.53 8.20 -16.22
CA LEU A 16 -7.20 7.63 -16.34
C LEU A 16 -7.25 6.10 -16.49
N ILE A 17 -8.03 5.40 -15.68
CA ILE A 17 -8.18 3.94 -15.79
C ILE A 17 -8.77 3.56 -17.15
N ALA A 18 -9.74 4.31 -17.66
CA ALA A 18 -10.32 4.06 -18.98
C ALA A 18 -9.30 4.27 -20.12
N GLU A 19 -8.50 5.33 -20.05
CA GLU A 19 -7.44 5.64 -21.01
C GLU A 19 -6.39 4.52 -21.09
N PHE A 20 -6.05 3.90 -19.96
CA PHE A 20 -5.05 2.84 -19.87
C PHE A 20 -5.66 1.43 -19.69
N SER A 21 -6.91 1.23 -20.12
CA SER A 21 -7.64 -0.03 -19.89
C SER A 21 -6.99 -1.27 -20.52
N ASP A 22 -6.20 -1.11 -21.59
CA ASP A 22 -5.42 -2.20 -22.18
C ASP A 22 -4.25 -2.67 -21.30
N TRP A 23 -3.82 -1.86 -20.33
CA TRP A 23 -2.64 -2.10 -19.48
C TRP A 23 -2.97 -2.23 -17.99
N ILE A 24 -4.05 -1.62 -17.54
CA ILE A 24 -4.40 -1.50 -16.12
C ILE A 24 -5.81 -2.04 -15.89
N SER A 25 -5.90 -3.06 -15.01
CA SER A 25 -7.16 -3.50 -14.42
C SER A 25 -7.20 -3.15 -12.94
N VAL A 26 -8.34 -2.64 -12.48
CA VAL A 26 -8.55 -2.20 -11.10
C VAL A 26 -9.58 -3.07 -10.41
N GLU A 27 -9.09 -3.86 -9.44
CA GLU A 27 -9.93 -4.61 -8.51
C GLU A 27 -10.08 -3.86 -7.19
N HIS A 28 -11.33 -3.62 -6.77
CA HIS A 28 -11.64 -3.07 -5.45
C HIS A 28 -11.83 -4.17 -4.42
N ILE A 29 -11.18 -4.03 -3.27
CA ILE A 29 -11.43 -4.92 -2.13
C ILE A 29 -12.79 -4.60 -1.48
N PRO A 30 -13.44 -5.58 -0.82
CA PRO A 30 -14.65 -5.34 -0.04
C PRO A 30 -14.48 -4.20 0.99
N PRO A 31 -15.53 -3.44 1.30
CA PRO A 31 -15.49 -2.42 2.34
C PRO A 31 -15.05 -3.01 3.68
N TYR A 32 -14.21 -2.27 4.41
CA TYR A 32 -13.74 -2.65 5.75
C TYR A 32 -12.96 -3.98 5.82
N SER A 33 -12.33 -4.39 4.73
CA SER A 33 -11.49 -5.59 4.66
C SER A 33 -9.98 -5.28 4.53
N PRO A 34 -9.34 -4.66 5.53
CA PRO A 34 -7.90 -4.36 5.48
C PRO A 34 -7.03 -5.61 5.38
N GLU A 35 -7.50 -6.76 5.86
CA GLU A 35 -6.83 -8.07 5.74
C GLU A 35 -6.64 -8.53 4.29
N LEU A 36 -7.47 -8.02 3.37
CA LEU A 36 -7.39 -8.30 1.93
C LEU A 36 -6.50 -7.30 1.20
N ASN A 37 -5.97 -6.28 1.88
CA ASN A 37 -5.06 -5.30 1.29
C ASN A 37 -3.59 -5.69 1.60
N PRO A 38 -2.80 -6.16 0.61
CA PRO A 38 -1.43 -6.61 0.84
C PRO A 38 -0.52 -5.54 1.45
N ILE A 39 -0.80 -4.26 1.15
CA ILE A 39 0.01 -3.14 1.66
C ILE A 39 -0.04 -3.03 3.19
N GLU A 40 -1.12 -3.47 3.83
CA GLU A 40 -1.24 -3.48 5.30
C GLU A 40 -0.19 -4.39 5.95
N THR A 41 0.16 -5.49 5.28
CA THR A 41 1.23 -6.37 5.75
C THR A 41 2.59 -5.68 5.61
N CYS A 42 2.83 -4.96 4.50
CA CYS A 42 4.03 -4.13 4.34
C CYS A 42 4.13 -3.04 5.42
N TRP A 43 3.01 -2.39 5.76
CA TRP A 43 2.98 -1.38 6.82
C TRP A 43 3.25 -1.96 8.19
N LYS A 44 2.70 -3.14 8.50
CA LYS A 44 3.00 -3.84 9.76
C LYS A 44 4.49 -4.17 9.88
N VAL A 45 5.11 -4.67 8.82
CA VAL A 45 6.55 -4.98 8.78
C VAL A 45 7.37 -3.71 8.93
N THR A 46 7.08 -2.67 8.15
CA THR A 46 7.76 -1.38 8.22
C THR A 46 7.68 -0.77 9.62
N LYS A 47 6.47 -0.75 10.21
CA LYS A 47 6.26 -0.23 11.56
C LYS A 47 7.11 -0.96 12.58
N ASN A 48 7.09 -2.29 12.56
CA ASN A 48 7.84 -3.09 13.55
C ASN A 48 9.36 -2.94 13.43
N ASN A 49 9.90 -2.71 12.23
CA ASN A 49 11.33 -2.63 12.01
C ASN A 49 11.88 -1.20 12.12
N VAL A 50 11.10 -0.20 11.72
CA VAL A 50 11.60 1.18 11.59
C VAL A 50 11.02 2.10 12.66
N THR A 51 9.70 2.12 12.84
CA THR A 51 9.06 3.21 13.60
C THR A 51 8.61 2.81 15.00
N LYS A 52 8.49 1.51 15.29
CA LYS A 52 8.04 1.01 16.59
C LYS A 52 9.04 1.37 17.67
N SER A 53 8.58 2.13 18.66
CA SER A 53 9.37 2.53 19.83
C SER A 53 10.67 3.28 19.47
N GLN A 54 10.72 3.93 18.31
CA GLN A 54 11.82 4.78 17.91
C GLN A 54 11.42 6.25 17.97
N TYR A 55 12.32 7.08 18.48
CA TYR A 55 12.19 8.53 18.46
C TYR A 55 12.94 9.10 17.25
N PHE A 56 12.27 9.96 16.48
CA PHE A 56 12.87 10.69 15.38
C PHE A 56 12.88 12.18 15.71
N PRO A 57 14.02 12.87 15.62
CA PRO A 57 14.13 14.29 15.96
C PRO A 57 13.45 15.21 14.93
N SER A 58 13.15 14.71 13.73
CA SER A 58 12.42 15.43 12.69
C SER A 58 11.70 14.45 11.76
N LEU A 59 10.75 14.97 10.96
CA LEU A 59 10.09 14.20 9.90
C LEU A 59 11.11 13.73 8.85
N ASP A 60 12.10 14.56 8.50
CA ASP A 60 13.14 14.20 7.53
C ASP A 60 13.94 12.98 7.98
N LYS A 61 14.26 12.89 9.28
CA LYS A 61 14.98 11.73 9.83
C LYS A 61 14.12 10.47 9.87
N MET A 62 12.82 10.61 10.09
CA MET A 62 11.88 9.49 9.96
C MET A 62 11.78 9.02 8.50
N GLN A 63 11.68 9.96 7.55
CA GLN A 63 11.61 9.66 6.13
C GLN A 63 12.89 8.97 5.64
N GLU A 64 14.07 9.48 5.98
CA GLU A 64 15.36 8.87 5.64
C GLU A 64 15.44 7.42 6.15
N ALA A 65 15.02 7.16 7.39
CA ALA A 65 15.00 5.81 7.95
C ALA A 65 14.04 4.86 7.21
N LEU A 66 12.84 5.35 6.83
CA LEU A 66 11.88 4.58 6.04
C LEU A 66 12.41 4.26 4.65
N GLU A 67 12.98 5.25 3.95
CA GLU A 67 13.54 5.07 2.60
C GLU A 67 14.72 4.10 2.60
N ASN A 68 15.62 4.21 3.58
CA ASN A 68 16.74 3.28 3.72
C ASN A 68 16.25 1.85 3.96
N PHE A 69 15.23 1.67 4.80
CA PHE A 69 14.64 0.36 5.02
C PHE A 69 13.99 -0.19 3.73
N TRP A 70 13.20 0.59 3.01
CA TRP A 70 12.52 0.11 1.79
C TRP A 70 13.47 -0.18 0.62
N LYS A 71 14.63 0.50 0.54
CA LYS A 71 15.65 0.19 -0.47
C LYS A 71 16.24 -1.21 -0.30
N GLU A 72 16.47 -1.62 0.94
CA GLU A 72 17.13 -2.89 1.25
C GLU A 72 16.14 -4.03 1.52
N HIS A 73 14.90 -3.70 1.91
CA HIS A 73 13.91 -4.69 2.33
C HIS A 73 13.00 -5.16 1.19
N ILE A 74 13.05 -6.45 0.89
CA ILE A 74 12.14 -7.10 -0.06
C ILE A 74 10.91 -7.60 0.70
N PHE A 75 9.74 -7.04 0.36
CA PHE A 75 8.46 -7.51 0.90
C PHE A 75 8.01 -8.80 0.21
N THR A 76 8.06 -9.92 0.93
CA THR A 76 7.50 -11.19 0.45
C THR A 76 6.01 -11.25 0.80
N GLN A 77 5.14 -11.02 -0.18
CA GLN A 77 3.69 -11.16 -0.02
C GLN A 77 3.20 -12.41 -0.73
N ASN A 78 2.39 -13.23 -0.06
CA ASN A 78 1.71 -14.35 -0.71
C ASN A 78 0.41 -13.83 -1.35
N PHE A 79 0.48 -13.48 -2.64
CA PHE A 79 -0.65 -12.94 -3.39
C PHE A 79 -1.89 -13.84 -3.38
N MET A 80 -1.73 -15.16 -3.31
CA MET A 80 -2.86 -16.10 -3.24
C MET A 80 -3.73 -15.86 -2.00
N ARG A 81 -3.14 -15.38 -0.91
CA ARG A 81 -3.87 -15.04 0.33
C ARG A 81 -4.84 -13.88 0.16
N TYR A 82 -4.62 -13.01 -0.82
CA TYR A 82 -5.39 -11.78 -1.01
C TYR A 82 -6.31 -11.84 -2.24
N LEU A 83 -5.98 -12.70 -3.22
CA LEU A 83 -6.69 -12.82 -4.49
C LEU A 83 -7.68 -13.99 -4.54
N CYS A 84 -7.47 -15.05 -3.75
CA CYS A 84 -8.41 -16.16 -3.66
C CYS A 84 -9.40 -15.90 -2.53
N ARG A 85 -10.69 -15.78 -2.88
CA ARG A 85 -11.82 -15.74 -1.95
C ARG A 85 -12.27 -17.15 -1.60
#